data_AF-A0A6J1MZ63-F1
#
_entry.id   AF-A0A6J1MZ63-F1
#
_cell.length_a   1.000
_cell.length_b   1.000
_cell.length_c   1.000
_cell.angle_alpha   90.00
_cell.angle_beta   90.00
_cell.angle_gamma   90.00
#
_symmetry.space_group_name_H-M   'P 1'
#
loop_
_entity.id
_entity.type
_entity.pdbx_description
1 polymer ?
#
loop_
_entity_poly.entity_id
_entity_poly.type
_entity_poly.pdbx_seq_one_letter_code
_entity_poly.pdbx_strand_id
1 'polypeptide(L)'
;MGSIISLLVQRSMKQSYRKSPVISSKYYELYEELMKDKNQGDVINRLAESQGISPALFARSLLQNVSSDSAVVKKYFKDTTLIENKDLAYQVFLGIMNDNQYGPYADIIKQSIGLEYELRLERELRMMNISFSDENLLRLRGYDKTPDFKLDVPIAVDNFIINWIESKALFGDEENHLGYMKEQLMCYWNRFGPGMVIYWFGYLEALDSTPEVNNMFILRTNFPDKSSITQYKIDL
;
A
#
# COMPACT_ATOMS: atom_id res chain seq x y z
N MET A 1 -14.87 -3.83 4.21
CA MET A 1 -14.66 -5.31 4.16
C MET A 1 -13.50 -5.72 3.25
N GLY A 2 -13.43 -5.25 1.99
CA GLY A 2 -12.36 -5.64 1.06
C GLY A 2 -10.93 -5.41 1.55
N SER A 3 -10.64 -4.28 2.23
CA SER A 3 -9.30 -4.00 2.76
C SER A 3 -8.88 -4.94 3.90
N ILE A 4 -9.81 -5.33 4.78
CA ILE A 4 -9.55 -6.32 5.85
C ILE A 4 -9.25 -7.69 5.25
N ILE A 5 -10.02 -8.11 4.23
CA ILE A 5 -9.78 -9.38 3.52
C ILE A 5 -8.40 -9.35 2.86
N SER A 6 -8.05 -8.25 2.18
CA SER A 6 -6.71 -8.06 1.59
C SER A 6 -5.61 -8.24 2.63
N LEU A 7 -5.77 -7.66 3.83
CA LEU A 7 -4.82 -7.81 4.93
C LEU A 7 -4.70 -9.27 5.39
N LEU A 8 -5.81 -9.97 5.58
CA LEU A 8 -5.80 -11.38 6.00
C LEU A 8 -5.11 -12.27 4.95
N VAL A 9 -5.39 -12.03 3.67
CA VAL A 9 -4.70 -12.72 2.57
C VAL A 9 -3.21 -12.41 2.64
N GLN A 10 -2.81 -11.15 2.86
CA GLN A 10 -1.39 -10.79 2.95
C GLN A 10 -0.66 -11.50 4.09
N ARG A 11 -1.29 -11.59 5.27
CA ARG A 11 -0.75 -12.33 6.42
C ARG A 11 -0.60 -13.81 6.13
N SER A 12 -1.61 -14.44 5.52
CA SER A 12 -1.54 -15.85 5.09
C SER A 12 -0.40 -16.07 4.09
N MET A 13 -0.25 -15.20 3.10
CA MET A 13 0.80 -15.30 2.09
C MET A 13 2.20 -15.16 2.66
N LYS A 14 2.43 -14.29 3.66
CA LYS A 14 3.72 -14.19 4.37
C LYS A 14 4.09 -15.48 5.12
N GLN A 15 3.10 -16.24 5.58
CA GLN A 15 3.33 -17.53 6.25
C GLN A 15 3.63 -18.64 5.23
N SER A 16 2.87 -18.68 4.13
CA SER A 16 2.97 -19.74 3.11
C SER A 16 4.14 -19.53 2.13
N TYR A 17 4.53 -18.30 1.86
CA TYR A 17 5.54 -17.97 0.84
C TYR A 17 6.77 -17.28 1.43
N ARG A 18 7.95 -17.79 1.06
CA ARG A 18 9.23 -17.13 1.31
C ARG A 18 10.01 -17.04 0.00
N LYS A 19 10.58 -15.87 -0.26
CA LYS A 19 11.46 -15.69 -1.42
C LYS A 19 12.76 -16.45 -1.20
N SER A 20 13.01 -17.48 -2.01
CA SER A 20 14.24 -18.27 -1.96
C SER A 20 14.55 -18.86 -3.35
N PRO A 21 15.82 -18.89 -3.79
CA PRO A 21 16.22 -19.57 -5.02
C PRO A 21 15.77 -21.03 -5.06
N VAL A 22 15.82 -21.75 -3.93
CA VAL A 22 15.40 -23.17 -3.84
C VAL A 22 13.91 -23.33 -4.14
N ILE A 23 13.08 -22.45 -3.60
CA ILE A 23 11.64 -22.44 -3.84
C ILE A 23 11.35 -22.10 -5.30
N SER A 24 12.10 -21.11 -5.83
CA SER A 24 12.04 -20.71 -7.23
C SER A 24 12.29 -21.90 -8.16
N SER A 25 13.38 -22.64 -7.96
CA SER A 25 13.74 -23.78 -8.81
C SER A 25 12.71 -24.90 -8.70
N LYS A 26 12.23 -25.20 -7.49
CA LYS A 26 11.15 -26.18 -7.28
C LYS A 26 9.88 -25.81 -8.06
N TYR A 27 9.45 -24.55 -8.03
CA TYR A 27 8.28 -24.10 -8.77
C TYR A 27 8.49 -24.19 -10.28
N TYR A 28 9.70 -23.91 -10.76
CA TYR A 28 10.05 -24.04 -12.16
C TYR A 28 9.99 -25.50 -12.64
N GLU A 29 10.51 -26.44 -11.85
CA GLU A 29 10.43 -27.87 -12.15
C GLU A 29 8.97 -28.36 -12.24
N LEU A 30 8.14 -27.98 -11.26
CA LEU A 30 6.70 -28.32 -11.26
C LEU A 30 5.96 -27.72 -12.47
N TYR A 31 6.32 -26.50 -12.86
CA TYR A 31 5.77 -25.86 -14.04
C TYR A 31 6.14 -26.60 -15.33
N GLU A 32 7.42 -26.93 -15.51
CA GLU A 32 7.91 -27.67 -16.68
C GLU A 32 7.28 -29.07 -16.77
N GLU A 33 7.04 -29.75 -15.65
CA GLU A 33 6.38 -31.05 -15.62
C GLU A 33 4.94 -30.97 -16.14
N LEU A 34 4.16 -30.01 -15.66
CA LEU A 34 2.77 -29.84 -16.08
C LEU A 34 2.62 -29.28 -17.49
N MET A 35 3.55 -28.43 -17.94
CA MET A 35 3.55 -27.88 -19.31
C MET A 35 3.81 -28.94 -20.39
N LYS A 36 4.33 -30.13 -20.04
CA LYS A 36 4.42 -31.26 -20.98
C LYS A 36 3.05 -31.75 -21.45
N ASP A 37 2.02 -31.55 -20.63
CA ASP A 37 0.64 -31.86 -20.98
C ASP A 37 -0.03 -30.65 -21.66
N LYS A 38 -0.04 -30.65 -23.00
CA LYS A 38 -0.54 -29.53 -23.82
C LYS A 38 -2.05 -29.24 -23.67
N ASN A 39 -2.80 -30.05 -22.94
CA ASN A 39 -4.23 -29.84 -22.70
C ASN A 39 -4.54 -28.94 -21.49
N GLN A 40 -3.52 -28.43 -20.78
CA GLN A 40 -3.71 -27.65 -19.56
C GLN A 40 -3.51 -26.15 -19.83
N GLY A 41 -4.63 -25.41 -19.93
CA GLY A 41 -4.62 -23.97 -20.23
C GLY A 41 -4.28 -23.07 -19.04
N ASP A 42 -4.34 -23.57 -17.81
CA ASP A 42 -4.19 -22.77 -16.59
C ASP A 42 -3.26 -23.41 -15.55
N VAL A 43 -1.99 -23.54 -15.93
CA VAL A 43 -0.98 -24.25 -15.13
C VAL A 43 -0.56 -23.43 -13.92
N ILE A 44 -0.32 -22.12 -14.08
CA ILE A 44 0.14 -21.27 -12.98
C ILE A 44 -0.93 -21.11 -11.90
N ASN A 45 -2.22 -20.89 -12.23
CA ASN A 45 -3.23 -20.74 -11.17
C ASN A 45 -3.43 -22.04 -10.39
N ARG A 46 -3.44 -23.19 -11.08
CA ARG A 46 -3.55 -24.50 -10.43
C ARG A 46 -2.37 -24.80 -9.51
N LEU A 47 -1.15 -24.49 -9.97
CA LEU A 47 0.04 -24.64 -9.14
C LEU A 47 0.00 -23.71 -7.94
N ALA A 48 -0.35 -22.45 -8.15
CA ALA A 48 -0.48 -21.46 -7.08
C ALA A 48 -1.49 -21.91 -6.01
N GLU A 49 -2.67 -22.38 -6.43
CA GLU A 49 -3.70 -22.92 -5.55
C GLU A 49 -3.19 -24.16 -4.77
N SER A 50 -2.53 -25.10 -5.46
CA SER A 50 -1.96 -26.29 -4.81
C SER A 50 -0.88 -25.97 -3.78
N GLN A 51 -0.14 -24.88 -3.97
CA GLN A 51 0.91 -24.43 -3.07
C GLN A 51 0.39 -23.45 -2.01
N GLY A 52 -0.89 -23.05 -2.06
CA GLY A 52 -1.47 -22.08 -1.14
C GLY A 52 -0.86 -20.69 -1.25
N ILE A 53 -0.39 -20.30 -2.45
CA ILE A 53 0.17 -18.98 -2.71
C ILE A 53 -0.60 -18.26 -3.83
N SER A 54 -0.45 -16.94 -3.92
CA SER A 54 -1.12 -16.16 -4.96
C SER A 54 -0.52 -16.44 -6.34
N PRO A 55 -1.32 -16.48 -7.42
CA PRO A 55 -0.81 -16.70 -8.77
C PRO A 55 0.26 -15.70 -9.21
N ALA A 56 0.12 -14.43 -8.83
CA ALA A 56 1.11 -13.40 -9.12
C ALA A 56 2.44 -13.66 -8.38
N LEU A 57 2.40 -14.12 -7.11
CA LEU A 57 3.62 -14.51 -6.39
C LEU A 57 4.28 -15.75 -6.99
N PHE A 58 3.49 -16.74 -7.41
CA PHE A 58 4.00 -17.93 -8.11
C PHE A 58 4.70 -17.54 -9.41
N ALA A 59 4.02 -16.76 -10.26
CA ALA A 59 4.56 -16.25 -11.51
C ALA A 59 5.84 -15.44 -11.30
N ARG A 60 5.87 -14.56 -10.30
CA ARG A 60 7.07 -13.78 -9.95
C ARG A 60 8.23 -14.68 -9.53
N SER A 61 7.94 -15.74 -8.77
CA SER A 61 8.94 -16.73 -8.39
C SER A 61 9.46 -17.49 -9.61
N LEU A 62 8.59 -17.92 -10.53
CA LEU A 62 9.02 -18.58 -11.77
C LEU A 62 9.98 -17.71 -12.58
N LEU A 63 9.65 -16.43 -12.79
CA LEU A 63 10.47 -15.48 -13.53
C LEU A 63 11.85 -15.25 -12.92
N GLN A 64 12.01 -15.49 -11.61
CA GLN A 64 13.29 -15.37 -10.92
C GLN A 64 14.30 -16.46 -11.38
N ASN A 65 13.85 -17.58 -11.95
CA ASN A 65 14.74 -18.55 -12.62
C ASN A 65 15.10 -18.12 -14.04
N VAL A 66 14.24 -17.35 -14.71
CA VAL A 66 14.49 -16.85 -16.07
C VAL A 66 15.52 -15.72 -16.04
N SER A 67 15.45 -14.87 -15.04
CA SER A 67 16.44 -13.81 -14.81
C SER A 67 16.75 -13.64 -13.33
N SER A 68 18.04 -13.69 -13.01
CA SER A 68 18.54 -13.37 -11.67
C SER A 68 18.36 -11.88 -11.32
N ASP A 69 18.24 -11.01 -12.33
CA ASP A 69 18.06 -9.57 -12.12
C ASP A 69 16.61 -9.23 -11.76
N SER A 70 16.43 -8.74 -10.54
CA SER A 70 15.12 -8.34 -10.02
C SER A 70 14.50 -7.15 -10.77
N ALA A 71 15.32 -6.29 -11.40
CA ALA A 71 14.82 -5.20 -12.23
C ALA A 71 14.18 -5.72 -13.52
N VAL A 72 14.81 -6.71 -14.17
CA VAL A 72 14.28 -7.38 -15.36
C VAL A 72 13.01 -8.16 -15.01
N VAL A 73 13.00 -8.90 -13.90
CA VAL A 73 11.78 -9.59 -13.43
C VAL A 73 10.63 -8.60 -13.22
N LYS A 74 10.90 -7.43 -12.61
CA LYS A 74 9.88 -6.37 -12.43
C LYS A 74 9.38 -5.83 -13.77
N LYS A 75 10.25 -5.74 -14.79
CA LYS A 75 9.87 -5.33 -16.14
C LYS A 75 8.97 -6.38 -16.81
N TYR A 76 9.34 -7.66 -16.79
CA TYR A 76 8.52 -8.76 -17.31
C TYR A 76 7.17 -8.88 -16.61
N PHE A 77 7.15 -8.59 -15.31
CA PHE A 77 5.92 -8.62 -14.53
C PHE A 77 4.96 -7.47 -14.85
N LYS A 78 5.48 -6.34 -15.35
CA LYS A 78 4.68 -5.22 -15.85
C LYS A 78 4.26 -5.42 -17.31
N ASP A 79 5.11 -6.04 -18.10
CA ASP A 79 4.90 -6.29 -19.52
C ASP A 79 5.40 -7.70 -19.86
N THR A 80 4.45 -8.63 -19.94
CA THR A 80 4.71 -10.04 -20.21
C THR A 80 5.13 -10.30 -21.66
N THR A 81 4.88 -9.36 -22.58
CA THR A 81 5.25 -9.51 -24.00
C THR A 81 6.75 -9.52 -24.22
N LEU A 82 7.52 -9.06 -23.23
CA LEU A 82 8.97 -9.06 -23.22
C LEU A 82 9.59 -10.42 -22.89
N ILE A 83 8.79 -11.41 -22.47
CA ILE A 83 9.25 -12.75 -22.15
C ILE A 83 9.41 -13.55 -23.46
N GLU A 84 10.60 -14.10 -23.70
CA GLU A 84 10.91 -14.82 -24.95
C GLU A 84 10.08 -16.09 -25.14
N ASN A 85 9.88 -16.86 -24.08
CA ASN A 85 9.04 -18.06 -24.10
C ASN A 85 7.55 -17.65 -24.11
N LYS A 86 6.89 -17.84 -25.26
CA LYS A 86 5.49 -17.45 -25.46
C LYS A 86 4.50 -18.15 -24.53
N ASP A 87 4.74 -19.43 -24.23
CA ASP A 87 3.85 -20.19 -23.35
C ASP A 87 3.97 -19.69 -21.91
N LEU A 88 5.21 -19.45 -21.45
CA LEU A 88 5.46 -18.83 -20.14
C LEU A 88 4.90 -17.41 -20.08
N ALA A 89 5.08 -16.61 -21.13
CA ALA A 89 4.54 -15.25 -21.22
C ALA A 89 3.02 -15.25 -21.04
N TYR A 90 2.33 -16.18 -21.70
CA TYR A 90 0.88 -16.34 -21.62
C TYR A 90 0.43 -16.82 -20.23
N GLN A 91 1.08 -17.83 -19.66
CA GLN A 91 0.77 -18.33 -18.31
C GLN A 91 0.98 -17.26 -17.24
N VAL A 92 2.09 -16.51 -17.32
CA VAL A 92 2.39 -15.40 -16.41
C VAL A 92 1.34 -14.31 -16.54
N PHE A 93 0.94 -13.97 -17.77
CA PHE A 93 -0.14 -13.01 -18.01
C PHE A 93 -1.45 -13.45 -17.36
N LEU A 94 -1.88 -14.70 -17.58
CA LEU A 94 -3.10 -15.24 -16.97
C LEU A 94 -3.04 -15.24 -15.44
N GLY A 95 -1.91 -15.66 -14.86
CA GLY A 95 -1.70 -15.64 -13.41
C GLY A 95 -1.79 -14.22 -12.84
N ILE A 96 -1.21 -13.23 -13.52
CA ILE A 96 -1.31 -11.83 -13.12
C ILE A 96 -2.75 -11.30 -13.23
N MET A 97 -3.46 -11.63 -14.30
CA MET A 97 -4.83 -11.16 -14.54
C MET A 97 -5.84 -11.75 -13.54
N ASN A 98 -5.61 -12.98 -13.08
CA ASN A 98 -6.46 -13.65 -12.09
C ASN A 98 -6.09 -13.30 -10.64
N ASP A 99 -4.97 -12.62 -10.42
CA ASP A 99 -4.54 -12.21 -9.09
C ASP A 99 -5.08 -10.82 -8.71
N ASN A 100 -5.84 -10.78 -7.61
CA ASN A 100 -6.46 -9.56 -7.12
C ASN A 100 -5.69 -8.86 -5.98
N GLN A 101 -4.49 -9.33 -5.59
CA GLN A 101 -3.75 -8.82 -4.44
C GLN A 101 -2.33 -8.34 -4.73
N TYR A 102 -1.55 -9.09 -5.51
CA TYR A 102 -0.10 -8.97 -5.70
C TYR A 102 0.32 -8.70 -7.14
N GLY A 103 -0.63 -8.67 -8.07
CA GLY A 103 -0.40 -8.30 -9.47
C GLY A 103 -0.24 -6.77 -9.67
N PRO A 104 0.41 -6.33 -10.77
CA PRO A 104 0.50 -4.92 -11.15
C PRO A 104 -0.85 -4.19 -11.20
N TYR A 105 -1.92 -4.88 -11.61
CA TYR A 105 -3.26 -4.29 -11.66
C TYR A 105 -3.83 -4.03 -10.26
N ALA A 106 -3.64 -4.98 -9.33
CA ALA A 106 -4.03 -4.80 -7.93
C ALA A 106 -3.28 -3.61 -7.30
N ASP A 107 -2.00 -3.44 -7.63
CA ASP A 107 -1.20 -2.29 -7.19
C ASP A 107 -1.73 -0.98 -7.76
N ILE A 108 -2.07 -0.92 -9.05
CA ILE A 108 -2.67 0.27 -9.69
C ILE A 108 -4.01 0.62 -9.05
N ILE A 109 -4.86 -0.38 -8.76
CA ILE A 109 -6.14 -0.16 -8.08
C ILE A 109 -5.91 0.46 -6.69
N LYS A 110 -4.99 -0.10 -5.89
CA LYS A 110 -4.65 0.45 -4.57
C LYS A 110 -4.14 1.89 -4.65
N GLN A 111 -3.27 2.19 -5.61
CA GLN A 111 -2.75 3.55 -5.84
C GLN A 111 -3.87 4.52 -6.25
N SER A 112 -4.77 4.08 -7.13
CA SER A 112 -5.90 4.89 -7.59
C SER A 112 -6.85 5.22 -6.45
N ILE A 113 -7.14 4.24 -5.58
CA ILE A 113 -7.95 4.43 -4.37
C ILE A 113 -7.25 5.39 -3.40
N GLY A 114 -5.93 5.25 -3.19
CA GLY A 114 -5.15 6.18 -2.36
C GLY A 114 -5.30 7.62 -2.83
N LEU A 115 -5.05 7.85 -4.12
CA LEU A 115 -5.17 9.17 -4.74
C LEU A 115 -6.60 9.74 -4.65
N GLU A 116 -7.63 8.91 -4.82
CA GLU A 116 -9.02 9.35 -4.69
C GLU A 116 -9.31 9.92 -3.30
N TYR A 117 -8.80 9.27 -2.25
CA TYR A 117 -8.98 9.71 -0.87
C TYR A 117 -8.11 10.92 -0.50
N GLU A 118 -6.91 11.05 -1.06
CA GLU A 118 -6.10 12.27 -0.95
C GLU A 118 -6.81 13.47 -1.61
N LEU A 119 -7.35 13.31 -2.83
CA LEU A 119 -8.13 14.34 -3.51
C LEU A 119 -9.41 14.70 -2.75
N ARG A 120 -10.05 13.71 -2.12
CA ARG A 120 -11.18 13.95 -1.23
C ARG A 120 -10.78 14.81 -0.04
N LEU A 121 -9.69 14.46 0.65
CA LEU A 121 -9.17 15.23 1.77
C LEU A 121 -8.80 16.67 1.37
N GLU A 122 -8.16 16.83 0.21
CA GLU A 122 -7.83 18.14 -0.36
C GLU A 122 -9.08 19.01 -0.54
N ARG A 123 -10.18 18.43 -1.05
CA ARG A 123 -11.46 19.12 -1.20
C ARG A 123 -12.03 19.54 0.15
N GLU A 124 -12.01 18.68 1.15
CA GLU A 124 -12.49 19.01 2.51
C GLU A 124 -11.70 20.17 3.12
N LEU A 125 -10.36 20.13 3.03
CA LEU A 125 -9.49 21.21 3.51
C LEU A 125 -9.82 22.55 2.83
N ARG A 126 -9.98 22.53 1.50
CA ARG A 126 -10.36 23.72 0.72
C ARG A 126 -11.75 24.26 1.09
N MET A 127 -12.74 23.38 1.24
CA MET A 127 -14.10 23.78 1.64
C MET A 127 -14.13 24.43 3.03
N MET A 128 -13.21 24.03 3.92
CA MET A 128 -13.06 24.60 5.25
C MET A 128 -12.09 25.79 5.31
N ASN A 129 -11.57 26.23 4.15
CA ASN A 129 -10.60 27.32 4.03
C ASN A 129 -9.33 27.12 4.87
N ILE A 130 -8.89 25.86 5.00
CA ILE A 130 -7.65 25.49 5.69
C ILE A 130 -6.51 25.54 4.65
N SER A 131 -5.50 26.36 4.92
CA SER A 131 -4.31 26.48 4.04
C SER A 131 -3.33 25.34 4.30
N PHE A 132 -2.79 24.77 3.23
CA PHE A 132 -1.86 23.65 3.29
C PHE A 132 -0.83 23.68 2.14
N SER A 133 0.30 23.02 2.38
CA SER A 133 1.31 22.64 1.40
C SER A 133 1.16 21.15 1.08
N ASP A 134 0.99 20.82 -0.20
CA ASP A 134 0.93 19.42 -0.67
C ASP A 134 2.32 18.76 -0.77
N GLU A 135 2.32 17.46 -1.01
CA GLU A 135 3.54 16.67 -1.14
C GLU A 135 4.51 17.21 -2.21
N ASN A 136 3.98 17.62 -3.36
CA ASN A 136 4.78 18.13 -4.48
C ASN A 136 5.53 19.41 -4.11
N LEU A 137 4.84 20.34 -3.44
CA LEU A 137 5.43 21.58 -2.96
C LEU A 137 6.50 21.32 -1.89
N LEU A 138 6.24 20.39 -0.97
CA LEU A 138 7.21 20.00 0.05
C LEU A 138 8.46 19.37 -0.58
N ARG A 139 8.32 18.47 -1.55
CA ARG A 139 9.44 17.86 -2.27
C ARG A 139 10.25 18.90 -3.05
N LEU A 140 9.60 19.87 -3.70
CA LEU A 140 10.27 21.00 -4.36
C LEU A 140 11.11 21.85 -3.38
N ARG A 141 10.70 21.92 -2.11
CA ARG A 141 11.43 22.58 -1.04
C ARG A 141 12.56 21.71 -0.43
N GLY A 142 12.85 20.54 -1.00
CA GLY A 142 13.94 19.65 -0.58
C GLY A 142 13.60 18.76 0.62
N TYR A 143 12.33 18.41 0.81
CA TYR A 143 11.91 17.47 1.85
C TYR A 143 11.92 16.04 1.30
N ASP A 144 12.71 15.14 1.92
CA ASP A 144 12.80 13.73 1.50
C ASP A 144 11.62 12.85 2.00
N LYS A 145 11.02 13.25 3.12
CA LYS A 145 9.85 12.61 3.73
C LYS A 145 8.79 13.67 3.98
N THR A 146 7.61 13.44 3.44
CA THR A 146 6.55 14.44 3.32
C THR A 146 5.21 13.81 3.67
N PRO A 147 4.44 14.39 4.61
CA PRO A 147 3.05 14.01 4.77
C PRO A 147 2.26 14.41 3.52
N ASP A 148 1.10 13.80 3.29
CA ASP A 148 0.24 14.16 2.15
C ASP A 148 -0.14 15.64 2.19
N PHE A 149 -0.46 16.15 3.38
CA PHE A 149 -0.76 17.56 3.60
C PHE A 149 -0.05 18.09 4.84
N LYS A 150 0.80 19.11 4.66
CA LYS A 150 1.34 19.92 5.78
C LYS A 150 0.49 21.18 5.89
N LEU A 151 -0.11 21.43 7.04
CA LEU A 151 -0.94 22.61 7.28
C LEU A 151 -0.05 23.85 7.41
N ASP A 152 -0.43 24.94 6.74
CA ASP A 152 0.34 26.20 6.85
C ASP A 152 0.13 26.84 8.22
N VAL A 153 -1.11 26.76 8.73
CA VAL A 153 -1.50 27.17 10.08
C VAL A 153 -2.04 25.94 10.81
N PRO A 154 -1.54 25.62 12.02
CA PRO A 154 -2.04 24.49 12.80
C PRO A 154 -3.53 24.68 13.15
N ILE A 155 -4.26 23.56 13.21
CA ILE A 155 -5.67 23.54 13.64
C ILE A 155 -5.81 22.62 14.85
N ALA A 156 -6.81 22.88 15.69
CA ALA A 156 -7.18 21.94 16.76
C ALA A 156 -8.35 21.07 16.30
N VAL A 157 -8.19 19.76 16.42
CA VAL A 157 -9.23 18.75 16.20
C VAL A 157 -9.55 18.10 17.54
N ASP A 158 -10.77 18.29 18.04
CA ASP A 158 -11.19 17.79 19.36
C ASP A 158 -10.18 18.15 20.47
N ASN A 159 -9.72 19.40 20.50
CA ASN A 159 -8.69 19.96 21.38
C ASN A 159 -7.26 19.42 21.19
N PHE A 160 -6.99 18.60 20.18
CA PHE A 160 -5.64 18.17 19.81
C PHE A 160 -5.10 19.00 18.65
N ILE A 161 -3.96 19.65 18.82
CA ILE A 161 -3.35 20.49 17.78
C ILE A 161 -2.67 19.60 16.75
N ILE A 162 -2.95 19.82 15.46
CA ILE A 162 -2.32 19.11 14.35
C ILE A 162 -1.67 20.08 13.37
N ASN A 163 -0.54 19.65 12.81
CA ASN A 163 0.29 20.41 11.87
C ASN A 163 0.35 19.75 10.49
N TRP A 164 -0.02 18.49 10.39
CA TRP A 164 -0.01 17.70 9.16
C TRP A 164 -1.07 16.61 9.22
N ILE A 165 -1.46 16.13 8.05
CA ILE A 165 -2.42 15.05 7.86
C ILE A 165 -1.84 14.03 6.89
N GLU A 166 -1.93 12.76 7.27
CA GLU A 166 -1.58 11.60 6.46
C GLU A 166 -2.86 10.80 6.14
N SER A 167 -3.14 10.59 4.86
CA SER A 167 -4.28 9.89 4.30
C SER A 167 -3.90 8.46 3.93
N LYS A 168 -4.47 7.47 4.60
CA LYS A 168 -4.24 6.05 4.32
C LYS A 168 -5.54 5.37 3.91
N ALA A 169 -5.72 5.15 2.61
CA ALA A 169 -6.89 4.47 2.04
C ALA A 169 -6.81 2.94 2.18
N LEU A 170 -6.60 2.48 3.41
CA LEU A 170 -6.45 1.08 3.79
C LEU A 170 -6.87 0.87 5.24
N PHE A 171 -7.07 -0.39 5.63
CA PHE A 171 -7.34 -0.75 7.02
C PHE A 171 -6.04 -0.76 7.84
N GLY A 172 -6.00 -0.02 8.94
CA GLY A 172 -4.82 0.08 9.80
C GLY A 172 -4.72 -1.08 10.80
N ASP A 173 -3.75 -1.96 10.61
CA ASP A 173 -3.38 -2.99 11.59
C ASP A 173 -2.04 -2.71 12.25
N GLU A 174 -1.73 -3.43 13.33
CA GLU A 174 -0.49 -3.25 14.11
C GLU A 174 0.78 -3.37 13.28
N GLU A 175 0.86 -4.37 12.37
CA GLU A 175 2.07 -4.61 11.60
C GLU A 175 2.36 -3.46 10.61
N ASN A 176 1.37 -3.09 9.79
CA ASN A 176 1.57 -2.00 8.83
C ASN A 176 1.70 -0.65 9.53
N HIS A 177 0.92 -0.40 10.59
CA HIS A 177 1.03 0.83 11.38
C HIS A 177 2.43 0.98 11.98
N LEU A 178 3.02 -0.08 12.54
CA LEU A 178 4.39 -0.06 13.06
C LEU A 178 5.42 0.22 11.95
N GLY A 179 5.20 -0.29 10.74
CA GLY A 179 5.99 0.03 9.55
C GLY A 179 5.94 1.54 9.22
N TYR A 180 4.73 2.10 9.09
CA TYR A 180 4.54 3.52 8.82
C TYR A 180 5.10 4.41 9.93
N MET A 181 4.99 4.00 11.18
CA MET A 181 5.59 4.68 12.32
C MET A 181 7.09 4.88 12.12
N LYS A 182 7.81 3.79 11.83
CA LYS A 182 9.27 3.81 11.67
C LYS A 182 9.71 4.54 10.41
N GLU A 183 8.99 4.40 9.31
CA GLU A 183 9.43 4.87 7.99
C GLU A 183 8.97 6.29 7.64
N GLN A 184 7.92 6.78 8.29
CA GLN A 184 7.22 8.02 7.93
C GLN A 184 6.85 8.87 9.16
N LEU A 185 5.96 8.37 10.03
CA LEU A 185 5.25 9.21 11.00
C LEU A 185 6.18 9.81 12.07
N MET A 186 7.21 9.07 12.50
CA MET A 186 8.25 9.61 13.40
C MET A 186 8.99 10.79 12.78
N CYS A 187 9.29 10.74 11.48
CA CYS A 187 9.95 11.83 10.78
C CYS A 187 9.06 13.08 10.68
N TYR A 188 7.76 12.87 10.44
CA TYR A 188 6.80 13.99 10.38
C TYR A 188 6.67 14.65 11.74
N TRP A 189 6.53 13.87 12.81
CA TRP A 189 6.45 14.40 14.17
C TRP A 189 7.70 15.18 14.57
N ASN A 190 8.89 14.63 14.34
CA ASN A 190 10.15 15.29 14.67
C ASN A 190 10.33 16.62 13.92
N ARG A 191 9.77 16.74 12.71
CA ARG A 191 9.97 17.91 11.83
C ARG A 191 8.87 18.96 11.95
N PHE A 192 7.64 18.52 12.11
CA PHE A 192 6.44 19.37 12.01
C PHE A 192 5.61 19.37 13.30
N GLY A 193 5.99 18.59 14.31
CA GLY A 193 5.22 18.43 15.53
C GLY A 193 3.99 17.53 15.34
N PRO A 194 2.99 17.63 16.22
CA PRO A 194 1.88 16.70 16.22
C PRO A 194 1.02 16.73 14.95
N GLY A 195 0.39 15.60 14.59
CA GLY A 195 -0.40 15.48 13.36
C GLY A 195 -1.63 14.58 13.47
N MET A 196 -2.18 14.21 12.33
CA MET A 196 -3.34 13.32 12.22
C MET A 196 -3.11 12.27 11.14
N VAL A 197 -3.48 11.02 11.42
CA VAL A 197 -3.50 9.94 10.42
C VAL A 197 -4.94 9.48 10.24
N ILE A 198 -5.41 9.47 8.99
CA ILE A 198 -6.75 9.02 8.63
C ILE A 198 -6.65 7.64 7.97
N TYR A 199 -7.18 6.61 8.64
CA TYR A 199 -7.38 5.29 8.05
C TYR A 199 -8.81 5.16 7.53
N TRP A 200 -9.00 5.46 6.24
CA TRP A 200 -10.33 5.59 5.63
C TRP A 200 -11.18 4.32 5.67
N PHE A 201 -10.56 3.14 5.81
CA PHE A 201 -11.26 1.87 5.90
C PHE A 201 -11.34 1.30 7.31
N GLY A 202 -11.01 2.11 8.33
CA GLY A 202 -10.97 1.70 9.74
C GLY A 202 -9.58 1.24 10.18
N TYR A 203 -9.42 1.05 11.48
CA TYR A 203 -8.19 0.55 12.07
C TYR A 203 -8.50 -0.25 13.34
N LEU A 204 -7.53 -1.02 13.84
CA LEU A 204 -7.69 -1.77 15.10
C LEU A 204 -7.73 -0.81 16.29
N GLU A 205 -8.74 -0.92 17.15
CA GLU A 205 -8.87 -0.10 18.38
C GLU A 205 -7.66 -0.19 19.30
N ALA A 206 -6.93 -1.32 19.27
CA ALA A 206 -5.67 -1.48 20.01
C ALA A 206 -4.62 -0.41 19.65
N LEU A 207 -4.68 0.17 18.43
CA LEU A 207 -3.80 1.26 18.02
C LEU A 207 -4.06 2.55 18.81
N ASP A 208 -5.29 2.81 19.27
CA ASP A 208 -5.58 3.99 20.09
C ASP A 208 -4.88 3.94 21.46
N SER A 209 -4.45 2.74 21.88
CA SER A 209 -3.76 2.51 23.15
C SER A 209 -2.23 2.55 23.04
N THR A 210 -1.66 2.79 21.85
CA THR A 210 -0.20 2.89 21.74
C THR A 210 0.29 4.23 22.29
N PRO A 211 1.50 4.29 22.87
CA PRO A 211 1.99 5.49 23.54
C PRO A 211 2.15 6.69 22.60
N GLU A 212 2.26 6.47 21.30
CA GLU A 212 2.39 7.54 20.30
C GLU A 212 1.05 8.20 19.97
N VAL A 213 -0.06 7.44 20.01
CA VAL A 213 -1.38 7.99 19.74
C VAL A 213 -1.82 8.91 20.88
N ASN A 214 -2.45 10.03 20.53
CA ASN A 214 -2.82 11.14 21.43
C ASN A 214 -1.65 11.91 22.06
N ASN A 215 -0.40 11.57 21.72
CA ASN A 215 0.79 12.33 22.11
C ASN A 215 1.50 12.93 20.88
N MET A 216 1.73 12.11 19.87
CA MET A 216 2.40 12.49 18.63
C MET A 216 1.43 12.77 17.50
N PHE A 217 0.33 12.03 17.42
CA PHE A 217 -0.71 12.24 16.43
C PHE A 217 -2.02 11.60 16.92
N ILE A 218 -3.12 11.96 16.28
CA ILE A 218 -4.41 11.32 16.48
C ILE A 218 -4.77 10.42 15.30
N LEU A 219 -5.50 9.34 15.57
CA LEU A 219 -6.07 8.48 14.55
C LEU A 219 -7.53 8.85 14.31
N ARG A 220 -7.95 8.83 13.04
CA ARG A 220 -9.34 9.01 12.62
C ARG A 220 -9.69 8.06 11.47
N THR A 221 -10.97 7.83 11.26
CA THR A 221 -11.49 7.05 10.11
C THR A 221 -12.08 7.93 9.01
N ASN A 222 -12.19 9.23 9.29
CA ASN A 222 -12.76 10.25 8.42
C ASN A 222 -12.18 11.62 8.79
N PHE A 223 -12.26 12.57 7.87
CA PHE A 223 -11.89 13.95 8.17
C PHE A 223 -12.95 14.56 9.12
N PRO A 224 -12.54 15.25 10.21
CA PRO A 224 -13.47 15.76 11.22
C PRO A 224 -14.42 16.82 10.67
N ASP A 225 -15.63 16.86 11.22
CA ASP A 225 -16.61 17.90 10.91
C ASP A 225 -16.15 19.28 11.38
N LYS A 226 -16.68 20.33 10.75
CA LYS A 226 -16.37 21.72 11.08
C LYS A 226 -16.57 22.06 12.56
N SER A 227 -17.51 21.42 13.25
CA SER A 227 -17.75 21.63 14.69
C SER A 227 -16.62 21.14 15.59
N SER A 228 -15.88 20.12 15.15
CA SER A 228 -14.73 19.55 15.86
C SER A 228 -13.43 20.29 15.57
N ILE A 229 -13.42 21.17 14.57
CA ILE A 229 -12.23 21.91 14.14
C ILE A 229 -12.28 23.33 14.69
N THR A 230 -11.25 23.70 15.44
CA THR A 230 -10.98 25.08 15.82
C THR A 230 -9.77 25.59 15.03
N GLN A 231 -9.96 26.63 14.23
CA GLN A 231 -8.90 27.31 13.50
C GLN A 231 -8.46 28.56 14.25
N TYR A 232 -7.16 28.86 14.20
CA TYR A 232 -6.66 30.12 14.72
C TYR A 232 -7.17 31.27 13.85
N LYS A 233 -8.05 32.11 14.41
CA LYS A 233 -8.48 33.34 13.76
C LYS A 233 -7.44 34.41 14.03
N ILE A 234 -6.71 34.81 13.00
CA ILE A 234 -6.01 36.09 13.03
C ILE A 234 -7.09 37.13 12.75
N ASP A 235 -7.57 37.80 13.80
CA ASP A 235 -8.30 39.05 13.63
C ASP A 235 -7.27 40.05 13.08
N LEU A 236 -7.35 40.32 11.77
CA LEU A 236 -6.57 41.37 11.09
C LEU A 236 -7.18 42.75 11.36
#